data_AF-A0A226DSC2-F1
#
_entry.id   AF-A0A226DSC2-F1
#
_cell.length_a   1.000
_cell.length_b   1.000
_cell.length_c   1.000
_cell.angle_alpha   90.00
_cell.angle_beta   90.00
_cell.angle_gamma   90.00
#
_symmetry.space_group_name_H-M   'P 1'
#
loop_
_entity.id
_entity.type
_entity.pdbx_description
1 polymer ?
#
loop_
_entity_poly.entity_id
_entity_poly.type
_entity_poly.pdbx_seq_one_letter_code
_entity_poly.pdbx_strand_id
1 'polypeptide(L)'
;MPKITFLVDKILEEDPKAKLHLTTFGDYPTVRNHNLNATYCYRYELTTSNKEAFLAAITNVDSTYGGRDRYESSLTALLFTATEPKIKWSSKDTKHVVKIITIATDAFWKSYSNETMSTGPEYDYPEGPTGAYGDCSQRPPTINDAFKTLEKGKFHMIPMIYGDTRNLWNFSLTSAIGVKYFIEKEPVWDSDFYQVEQAMNRWADERCMA
;
A
#
# COMPACT_ATOMS: atom_id res chain seq x y z
N MET A 1 9.59 -9.79 11.62
CA MET A 1 9.73 -8.40 12.12
C MET A 1 11.06 -7.67 11.87
N PRO A 2 12.15 -8.26 11.35
CA PRO A 2 13.36 -7.49 11.06
C PRO A 2 13.15 -6.36 10.03
N LYS A 3 12.41 -6.63 8.94
CA LYS A 3 12.34 -5.73 7.77
C LYS A 3 11.64 -4.39 8.03
N ILE A 4 10.45 -4.43 8.62
CA ILE A 4 9.69 -3.21 8.89
C ILE A 4 10.38 -2.35 9.93
N THR A 5 11.05 -2.98 10.90
CA THR A 5 11.89 -2.30 11.88
C THR A 5 13.05 -1.59 11.18
N PHE A 6 13.76 -2.27 10.26
CA PHE A 6 14.81 -1.66 9.45
C PHE A 6 14.31 -0.42 8.67
N LEU A 7 13.18 -0.54 7.98
CA LEU A 7 12.60 0.58 7.22
C LEU A 7 12.29 1.78 8.12
N VAL A 8 11.62 1.53 9.25
CA VAL A 8 11.24 2.59 10.20
C VAL A 8 12.49 3.24 10.78
N ASP A 9 13.52 2.46 11.10
CA ASP A 9 14.78 2.94 11.66
C ASP A 9 15.50 3.83 10.65
N LYS A 10 15.63 3.37 9.41
CA LYS A 10 16.25 4.16 8.35
C LYS A 10 15.49 5.47 8.10
N ILE A 11 14.16 5.44 8.04
CA ILE A 11 13.35 6.67 7.83
C ILE A 11 13.58 7.67 8.97
N LEU A 12 13.54 7.21 10.23
CA LEU A 12 13.66 8.09 11.40
C LEU A 12 15.10 8.55 11.66
N GLU A 13 16.10 7.80 11.20
CA GLU A 13 17.50 8.22 11.20
C GLU A 13 17.73 9.37 10.21
N GLU A 14 17.18 9.25 9.00
CA GLU A 14 17.27 10.30 7.96
C GLU A 14 16.42 11.54 8.29
N ASP A 15 15.21 11.35 8.82
CA ASP A 15 14.34 12.43 9.29
C ASP A 15 13.62 12.05 10.59
N PRO A 16 14.14 12.50 11.77
CA PRO A 16 13.50 12.27 13.06
C PRO A 16 12.09 12.88 13.20
N LYS A 17 11.69 13.77 12.28
CA LYS A 17 10.35 14.38 12.24
C LYS A 17 9.41 13.69 11.23
N ALA A 18 9.87 12.62 10.59
CA ALA A 18 9.04 11.85 9.68
C ALA A 18 7.74 11.40 10.37
N LYS A 19 6.68 11.32 9.57
CA LYS A 19 5.37 10.82 10.01
C LYS A 19 5.19 9.42 9.49
N LEU A 20 4.86 8.51 10.39
CA LEU A 20 4.54 7.12 10.12
C LEU A 20 3.03 6.96 10.13
N HIS A 21 2.51 6.30 9.09
CA HIS A 21 1.07 6.08 8.90
C HIS A 21 0.82 4.59 8.75
N LEU A 22 -0.12 4.04 9.53
CA LEU A 22 -0.52 2.64 9.44
C LEU A 22 -1.95 2.57 8.92
N THR A 23 -2.12 1.79 7.87
CA THR A 23 -3.39 1.43 7.26
C THR A 23 -3.38 -0.07 7.03
N THR A 24 -4.52 -0.72 7.18
CA THR A 24 -4.69 -2.16 6.95
C THR A 24 -5.76 -2.38 5.89
N PHE A 25 -5.75 -3.56 5.29
CA PHE A 25 -6.76 -4.00 4.34
C PHE A 25 -6.91 -5.51 4.41
N GLY A 26 -8.10 -5.99 4.07
CA GLY A 26 -8.36 -7.37 3.71
C GLY A 26 -9.11 -7.39 2.40
N ASP A 27 -10.37 -7.84 2.44
CA ASP A 27 -11.24 -7.94 1.28
C ASP A 27 -12.52 -7.12 1.45
N TYR A 28 -13.28 -6.98 0.37
CA TYR A 28 -14.62 -6.43 0.43
C TYR A 28 -15.53 -7.30 1.30
N PRO A 29 -16.25 -6.69 2.27
CA PRO A 29 -17.23 -7.39 3.07
C PRO A 29 -18.46 -7.69 2.19
N THR A 30 -18.67 -8.96 1.88
CA THR A 30 -19.81 -9.41 1.09
C THR A 30 -20.50 -10.60 1.76
N VAL A 31 -21.82 -10.67 1.61
CA VAL A 31 -22.62 -11.82 2.10
C VAL A 31 -22.19 -13.11 1.38
N ARG A 32 -21.96 -13.02 0.07
CA ARG A 32 -21.61 -14.16 -0.78
C ARG A 32 -20.19 -14.68 -0.54
N ASN A 33 -19.24 -13.84 -0.10
CA ASN A 33 -17.92 -14.27 0.36
C ASN A 33 -17.93 -14.70 1.84
N HIS A 34 -19.10 -14.69 2.50
CA HIS A 34 -19.30 -15.09 3.89
C HIS A 34 -18.39 -14.35 4.88
N ASN A 35 -18.09 -13.07 4.61
CA ASN A 35 -17.17 -12.26 5.39
C ASN A 35 -17.74 -10.88 5.77
N LEU A 36 -19.06 -10.66 5.61
CA LEU A 36 -19.71 -9.35 5.83
C LEU A 36 -19.35 -8.67 7.17
N ASN A 37 -19.22 -9.44 8.26
CA ASN A 37 -18.88 -8.92 9.59
C ASN A 37 -17.42 -9.18 9.99
N ALA A 38 -16.65 -9.79 9.10
CA ALA A 38 -15.34 -10.36 9.37
C ALA A 38 -14.26 -9.84 8.41
N THR A 39 -14.51 -8.75 7.69
CA THR A 39 -13.49 -8.13 6.84
C THR A 39 -13.80 -6.65 6.59
N TYR A 40 -12.83 -5.98 6.00
CA TYR A 40 -12.91 -4.62 5.49
C TYR A 40 -11.91 -4.49 4.32
N CYS A 41 -12.31 -3.77 3.27
CA CYS A 41 -11.42 -3.52 2.13
C CYS A 41 -10.29 -2.53 2.47
N TYR A 42 -10.49 -1.69 3.50
CA TYR A 42 -9.53 -0.69 3.96
C TYR A 42 -9.87 -0.19 5.37
N ARG A 43 -8.85 0.08 6.19
CA ARG A 43 -8.98 0.75 7.48
C ARG A 43 -7.74 1.57 7.79
N TYR A 44 -7.94 2.82 8.21
CA TYR A 44 -6.88 3.63 8.81
C TYR A 44 -6.71 3.25 10.29
N GLU A 45 -5.49 2.94 10.71
CA GLU A 45 -5.17 2.59 12.10
C GLU A 45 -4.62 3.78 12.87
N LEU A 46 -3.55 4.42 12.37
CA LEU A 46 -2.90 5.52 13.10
C LEU A 46 -1.95 6.39 12.26
N THR A 47 -1.60 7.53 12.84
CA THR A 47 -0.50 8.41 12.44
C THR A 47 0.33 8.72 13.68
N THR A 48 1.64 8.55 13.61
CA THR A 48 2.56 8.84 14.73
C THR A 48 3.96 9.20 14.22
N SER A 49 4.76 9.81 15.08
CA SER A 49 6.23 9.93 14.88
C SER A 49 7.00 9.12 15.93
N ASN A 50 6.32 8.40 16.82
CA ASN A 50 6.96 7.51 17.79
C ASN A 50 7.12 6.11 17.20
N LYS A 51 8.38 5.65 17.11
CA LYS A 51 8.78 4.34 16.60
C LYS A 51 8.09 3.19 17.34
N GLU A 52 8.13 3.20 18.67
CA GLU A 52 7.63 2.07 19.48
C GLU A 52 6.12 1.90 19.30
N ALA A 53 5.36 3.00 19.31
CA ALA A 53 3.93 3.02 19.08
C ALA A 53 3.57 2.52 17.68
N PHE A 54 4.34 2.90 16.66
CA PHE A 54 4.13 2.42 15.30
C PHE A 54 4.39 0.92 15.17
N LEU A 55 5.54 0.43 15.67
CA LEU A 55 5.89 -0.99 15.62
C LEU A 55 4.93 -1.85 16.45
N ALA A 56 4.53 -1.38 17.63
CA ALA A 56 3.55 -2.06 18.48
C ALA A 56 2.16 -2.15 17.79
N ALA A 57 1.76 -1.12 17.07
CA ALA A 57 0.51 -1.16 16.32
C ALA A 57 0.58 -2.16 15.16
N ILE A 58 1.71 -2.26 14.46
CA ILE A 58 1.92 -3.28 13.42
C ILE A 58 1.81 -4.69 14.00
N THR A 59 2.40 -4.95 15.17
CA THR A 59 2.31 -6.28 15.79
C THR A 59 0.91 -6.66 16.24
N ASN A 60 0.04 -5.68 16.45
CA ASN A 60 -1.34 -5.87 16.86
C ASN A 60 -2.32 -5.88 15.69
N VAL A 61 -1.85 -5.81 14.44
CA VAL A 61 -2.70 -6.00 13.27
C VAL A 61 -3.22 -7.43 13.27
N ASP A 62 -4.54 -7.57 13.32
CA ASP A 62 -5.19 -8.85 13.21
C ASP A 62 -5.15 -9.34 11.75
N SER A 63 -4.34 -10.37 11.49
CA SER A 63 -4.17 -10.96 10.16
C SER A 63 -5.23 -12.01 9.80
N THR A 64 -6.26 -12.18 10.63
CA THR A 64 -7.37 -13.11 10.34
C THR A 64 -8.46 -12.50 9.46
N TYR A 65 -8.41 -11.18 9.24
CA TYR A 65 -9.31 -10.45 8.34
C TYR A 65 -8.80 -10.54 6.89
N GLY A 66 -9.49 -11.30 6.04
CA GLY A 66 -9.13 -11.49 4.64
C GLY A 66 -10.29 -12.04 3.80
N GLY A 67 -10.10 -12.05 2.49
CA GLY A 67 -11.00 -12.68 1.53
C GLY A 67 -10.90 -14.20 1.61
N ARG A 68 -11.89 -14.89 1.03
CA ARG A 68 -11.81 -16.34 0.80
C ARG A 68 -11.36 -16.67 -0.62
N ASP A 69 -11.16 -15.65 -1.45
CA ASP A 69 -10.71 -15.79 -2.81
C ASP A 69 -9.21 -15.46 -2.95
N ARG A 70 -8.69 -15.53 -4.17
CA ARG A 70 -7.25 -15.42 -4.44
C ARG A 70 -6.74 -13.98 -4.43
N TYR A 71 -7.64 -13.00 -4.54
CA TYR A 71 -7.31 -11.61 -4.73
C TYR A 71 -7.78 -10.80 -3.52
N GLU A 72 -7.07 -9.73 -3.21
CA GLU A 72 -7.38 -8.91 -2.03
C GLU A 72 -7.51 -7.44 -2.43
N SER A 73 -7.98 -6.60 -1.51
CA SER A 73 -8.25 -5.19 -1.77
C SER A 73 -6.99 -4.30 -1.78
N SER A 74 -5.82 -4.84 -2.13
CA SER A 74 -4.56 -4.10 -2.09
C SER A 74 -4.53 -2.89 -3.04
N LEU A 75 -5.20 -2.92 -4.20
CA LEU A 75 -5.32 -1.74 -5.07
C LEU A 75 -6.20 -0.65 -4.45
N THR A 76 -7.31 -1.05 -3.80
CA THR A 76 -8.14 -0.15 -2.99
C THR A 76 -7.32 0.46 -1.87
N ALA A 77 -6.52 -0.35 -1.16
CA ALA A 77 -5.66 0.11 -0.09
C ALA A 77 -4.63 1.14 -0.57
N LEU A 78 -4.03 0.93 -1.74
CA LEU A 78 -3.10 1.91 -2.34
C LEU A 78 -3.79 3.24 -2.65
N LEU A 79 -4.94 3.21 -3.31
CA LEU A 79 -5.70 4.42 -3.64
C LEU A 79 -6.17 5.16 -2.38
N PHE A 80 -6.77 4.43 -1.44
CA PHE A 80 -7.33 5.02 -0.22
C PHE A 80 -6.22 5.52 0.70
N THR A 81 -5.09 4.83 0.82
CA THR A 81 -3.93 5.35 1.55
C THR A 81 -3.43 6.66 0.96
N ALA A 82 -3.34 6.76 -0.37
CA ALA A 82 -2.89 7.98 -1.05
C ALA A 82 -3.85 9.17 -0.86
N THR A 83 -5.13 8.90 -0.55
CA THR A 83 -6.21 9.90 -0.49
C THR A 83 -6.85 10.03 0.88
N GLU A 84 -6.41 9.25 1.88
CA GLU A 84 -6.97 9.18 3.23
C GLU A 84 -6.96 10.55 3.91
N PRO A 85 -8.13 11.13 4.20
CA PRO A 85 -8.25 12.46 4.81
C PRO A 85 -7.52 12.61 6.15
N LYS A 86 -7.38 11.53 6.93
CA LYS A 86 -6.69 11.53 8.23
C LYS A 86 -5.18 11.58 8.12
N ILE A 87 -4.60 11.00 7.07
CA ILE A 87 -3.14 11.02 6.85
C ILE A 87 -2.68 12.45 6.54
N LYS A 88 -3.50 13.24 5.84
CA LYS A 88 -3.20 14.62 5.44
C LYS A 88 -1.81 14.70 4.82
N TRP A 89 -1.56 13.85 3.81
CA TRP A 89 -0.35 13.95 2.99
C TRP A 89 -0.11 15.41 2.62
N SER A 90 1.15 15.86 2.64
CA SER A 90 1.47 17.25 2.31
C SER A 90 0.78 17.60 0.98
N SER A 91 -0.21 18.50 1.09
CA SER A 91 -1.12 18.87 -0.01
C SER A 91 -0.42 19.74 -1.05
N LYS A 92 0.74 20.25 -0.69
CA LYS A 92 1.67 20.95 -1.58
C LYS A 92 2.84 20.03 -1.86
N ASP A 93 3.31 20.04 -3.10
CA ASP A 93 4.63 19.53 -3.45
C ASP A 93 5.67 20.40 -2.72
N THR A 94 5.92 20.06 -1.47
CA THR A 94 7.00 20.62 -0.69
C THR A 94 8.25 19.96 -1.25
N LYS A 95 9.16 20.76 -1.82
CA LYS A 95 10.41 20.29 -2.45
C LYS A 95 11.15 19.23 -1.62
N HIS A 96 10.99 19.25 -0.29
CA HIS A 96 11.71 18.44 0.67
C HIS A 96 10.91 17.29 1.32
N VAL A 97 9.74 16.89 0.78
CA VAL A 97 9.00 15.73 1.33
C VAL A 97 9.01 14.58 0.35
N VAL A 98 9.56 13.46 0.81
CA VAL A 98 9.46 12.15 0.16
C VAL A 98 8.25 11.42 0.71
N LYS A 99 7.37 10.93 -0.17
CA LYS A 99 6.21 10.12 0.22
C LYS A 99 6.46 8.68 -0.20
N ILE A 100 6.46 7.76 0.77
CA ILE A 100 6.72 6.34 0.54
C ILE A 100 5.52 5.56 1.06
N ILE A 101 4.98 4.68 0.21
CA ILE A 101 3.99 3.68 0.60
C ILE A 101 4.66 2.31 0.57
N THR A 102 4.75 1.68 1.74
CA THR A 102 5.13 0.26 1.83
C THR A 102 3.85 -0.56 1.88
N ILE A 103 3.73 -1.57 1.03
CA ILE A 103 2.58 -2.49 1.04
C ILE A 103 3.06 -3.91 1.26
N ALA A 104 2.50 -4.58 2.26
CA ALA A 104 2.81 -5.96 2.62
C ALA A 104 1.62 -6.85 2.32
N THR A 105 1.79 -7.88 1.47
CA THR A 105 0.71 -8.79 1.08
C THR A 105 1.25 -10.07 0.47
N ASP A 106 0.51 -11.17 0.60
CA ASP A 106 0.73 -12.42 -0.12
C ASP A 106 -0.18 -12.58 -1.36
N ALA A 107 -1.19 -11.71 -1.49
CA ALA A 107 -2.19 -11.76 -2.55
C ALA A 107 -1.95 -10.70 -3.64
N PHE A 108 -2.55 -10.94 -4.81
CA PHE A 108 -2.61 -9.94 -5.87
C PHE A 108 -3.89 -9.10 -5.74
N TRP A 109 -3.93 -7.92 -6.34
CA TRP A 109 -5.06 -7.02 -6.13
C TRP A 109 -6.30 -7.38 -6.95
N LYS A 110 -7.47 -6.99 -6.44
CA LYS A 110 -8.70 -6.83 -7.20
C LYS A 110 -8.71 -5.51 -7.98
N SER A 111 -9.26 -5.53 -9.18
CA SER A 111 -9.41 -4.36 -10.03
C SER A 111 -10.61 -4.50 -10.95
N TYR A 112 -11.37 -3.42 -11.11
CA TYR A 112 -12.47 -3.36 -12.08
C TYR A 112 -11.98 -3.28 -13.54
N SER A 113 -10.70 -3.02 -13.79
CA SER A 113 -10.13 -2.96 -15.15
C SER A 113 -10.09 -4.31 -15.87
N ASN A 114 -10.18 -5.43 -15.13
CA ASN A 114 -10.14 -6.78 -15.70
C ASN A 114 -11.43 -7.53 -15.35
N GLU A 115 -12.51 -7.23 -16.08
CA GLU A 115 -13.80 -7.92 -15.96
C GLU A 115 -13.73 -9.44 -16.33
N THR A 116 -12.57 -9.92 -16.79
CA THR A 116 -12.34 -11.33 -17.18
C THR A 116 -11.85 -12.23 -16.04
N MET A 117 -11.49 -11.66 -14.88
CA MET A 117 -11.14 -12.44 -13.70
C MET A 117 -12.43 -12.92 -13.02
N SER A 118 -12.40 -14.04 -12.29
CA SER A 118 -13.55 -14.47 -11.47
C SER A 118 -13.90 -13.35 -10.50
N THR A 119 -14.87 -12.51 -10.87
CA THR A 119 -15.20 -11.29 -10.17
C THR A 119 -16.07 -11.62 -8.98
N GLY A 120 -15.65 -11.17 -7.80
CA GLY A 120 -16.46 -11.30 -6.60
C GLY A 120 -17.71 -10.40 -6.66
N PRO A 121 -18.64 -10.56 -5.70
CA PRO A 121 -19.86 -9.76 -5.60
C PRO A 121 -19.63 -8.25 -5.53
N GLU A 122 -18.48 -7.83 -5.02
CA GLU A 122 -18.08 -6.42 -4.92
C GLU A 122 -17.94 -5.73 -6.28
N TYR A 123 -17.89 -6.47 -7.38
CA TYR A 123 -17.85 -5.89 -8.72
C TYR A 123 -19.23 -5.37 -9.17
N ASP A 124 -20.30 -5.81 -8.52
CA ASP A 124 -21.66 -5.29 -8.72
C ASP A 124 -21.93 -3.99 -7.92
N TYR A 125 -20.99 -3.58 -7.06
CA TYR A 125 -21.12 -2.35 -6.27
C TYR A 125 -21.06 -1.10 -7.16
N PRO A 126 -21.67 0.02 -6.74
CA PRO A 126 -21.57 1.28 -7.48
C PRO A 126 -20.12 1.71 -7.67
N GLU A 127 -19.90 2.49 -8.72
CA GLU A 127 -18.60 3.11 -8.96
C GLU A 127 -18.22 4.07 -7.83
N GLY A 128 -16.98 3.97 -7.36
CA GLY A 128 -16.40 4.88 -6.37
C GLY A 128 -16.00 6.22 -6.97
N PRO A 129 -15.70 7.20 -6.11
CA PRO A 129 -15.22 8.50 -6.57
C PRO A 129 -13.84 8.36 -7.23
N THR A 130 -13.70 8.86 -8.46
CA THR A 130 -12.45 8.77 -9.22
C THR A 130 -11.31 9.48 -8.50
N GLY A 131 -10.24 8.75 -8.24
CA GLY A 131 -8.98 9.27 -7.68
C GLY A 131 -9.13 9.78 -6.25
N ALA A 132 -10.11 9.26 -5.51
CA ALA A 132 -10.48 9.76 -4.21
C ALA A 132 -10.75 8.63 -3.22
N TYR A 133 -10.79 9.02 -1.95
CA TYR A 133 -11.16 8.15 -0.85
C TYR A 133 -12.65 7.78 -0.97
N GLY A 134 -12.95 6.50 -0.79
CA GLY A 134 -14.30 5.97 -0.75
C GLY A 134 -14.54 5.16 0.53
N ASP A 135 -15.52 4.27 0.47
CA ASP A 135 -15.77 3.26 1.49
C ASP A 135 -15.96 1.90 0.81
N CYS A 136 -15.99 0.83 1.60
CA CYS A 136 -16.10 -0.53 1.05
C CYS A 136 -17.48 -0.86 0.46
N SER A 137 -18.35 0.13 0.23
CA SER A 137 -19.61 -0.02 -0.51
C SER A 137 -19.47 0.24 -2.01
N GLN A 138 -18.29 0.62 -2.49
CA GLN A 138 -18.03 0.82 -3.92
C GLN A 138 -17.17 -0.28 -4.51
N ARG A 139 -17.29 -0.51 -5.81
CA ARG A 139 -16.52 -1.55 -6.51
C ARG A 139 -15.00 -1.29 -6.43
N PRO A 140 -14.15 -2.33 -6.60
CA PRO A 140 -12.71 -2.14 -6.69
C PRO A 140 -12.31 -1.04 -7.69
N PRO A 141 -11.29 -0.22 -7.40
CA PRO A 141 -10.87 0.83 -8.32
C PRO A 141 -10.28 0.24 -9.60
N THR A 142 -10.15 1.09 -10.62
CA THR A 142 -9.39 0.73 -11.82
C THR A 142 -7.89 0.90 -11.56
N ILE A 143 -7.07 0.12 -12.28
CA ILE A 143 -5.60 0.23 -12.22
C ILE A 143 -5.19 1.67 -12.55
N ASN A 144 -5.75 2.24 -13.62
CA ASN A 144 -5.44 3.59 -14.07
C ASN A 144 -5.73 4.65 -13.01
N ASP A 145 -6.84 4.52 -12.28
CA ASP A 145 -7.24 5.50 -11.28
C ASP A 145 -6.31 5.49 -10.05
N ALA A 146 -6.01 4.30 -9.52
CA ALA A 146 -5.07 4.15 -8.42
C ALA A 146 -3.66 4.65 -8.79
N PHE A 147 -3.12 4.24 -9.93
CA PHE A 147 -1.74 4.61 -10.29
C PHE A 147 -1.59 6.06 -10.75
N LYS A 148 -2.58 6.67 -11.42
CA LYS A 148 -2.57 8.12 -11.67
C LYS A 148 -2.61 8.93 -10.39
N THR A 149 -3.34 8.45 -9.39
CA THR A 149 -3.39 9.10 -8.07
C THR A 149 -2.03 9.03 -7.36
N LEU A 150 -1.38 7.86 -7.39
CA LEU A 150 -0.03 7.68 -6.86
C LEU A 150 1.01 8.53 -7.59
N GLU A 151 0.94 8.59 -8.93
CA GLU A 151 1.83 9.40 -9.76
C GLU A 151 1.66 10.90 -9.47
N LYS A 152 0.42 11.40 -9.48
CA LYS A 152 0.09 12.79 -9.16
C LYS A 152 0.54 13.16 -7.74
N GLY A 153 0.40 12.23 -6.80
CA GLY A 153 0.87 12.39 -5.43
C GLY A 153 2.39 12.32 -5.27
N LYS A 154 3.13 11.93 -6.32
CA LYS A 154 4.58 11.67 -6.33
C LYS A 154 5.00 10.65 -5.28
N PHE A 155 4.22 9.57 -5.13
CA PHE A 155 4.53 8.48 -4.22
C PHE A 155 5.62 7.57 -4.78
N HIS A 156 6.50 7.11 -3.89
CA HIS A 156 7.35 5.95 -4.10
C HIS A 156 6.72 4.74 -3.43
N MET A 157 7.00 3.55 -3.96
CA MET A 157 6.43 2.31 -3.45
C MET A 157 7.50 1.29 -3.07
N ILE A 158 7.31 0.64 -1.93
CA ILE A 158 8.07 -0.56 -1.53
C ILE A 158 7.08 -1.72 -1.34
N PRO A 159 6.77 -2.50 -2.39
CA PRO A 159 5.98 -3.70 -2.22
C PRO A 159 6.81 -4.82 -1.57
N MET A 160 6.31 -5.34 -0.45
CA MET A 160 6.78 -6.54 0.24
C MET A 160 5.82 -7.67 -0.09
N ILE A 161 6.13 -8.42 -1.13
CA ILE A 161 5.24 -9.46 -1.67
C ILE A 161 5.66 -10.82 -1.15
N TYR A 162 4.77 -11.46 -0.40
CA TYR A 162 4.93 -12.81 0.10
C TYR A 162 4.32 -13.81 -0.90
N GLY A 163 4.87 -15.02 -0.95
CA GLY A 163 4.36 -16.08 -1.85
C GLY A 163 4.54 -15.80 -3.35
N ASP A 164 3.66 -16.39 -4.17
CA ASP A 164 3.87 -16.56 -5.62
C ASP A 164 3.28 -15.43 -6.48
N THR A 165 2.72 -14.39 -5.87
CA THR A 165 2.07 -13.28 -6.60
C THR A 165 3.05 -12.21 -7.08
N ARG A 166 4.33 -12.33 -6.72
CA ARG A 166 5.38 -11.35 -7.03
C ARG A 166 5.50 -11.02 -8.53
N ASN A 167 5.42 -12.02 -9.40
CA ASN A 167 5.56 -11.80 -10.84
C ASN A 167 4.42 -10.94 -11.40
N LEU A 168 3.20 -11.12 -10.87
CA LEU A 168 2.05 -10.29 -11.24
C LEU A 168 2.24 -8.85 -10.78
N TRP A 169 2.66 -8.66 -9.52
CA TRP A 169 3.03 -7.36 -8.97
C TRP A 169 4.09 -6.66 -9.82
N ASN A 170 5.19 -7.36 -10.15
CA ASN A 170 6.27 -6.77 -10.93
C ASN A 170 5.83 -6.39 -12.36
N PHE A 171 5.09 -7.26 -13.03
CA PHE A 171 4.58 -6.98 -14.37
C PHE A 171 3.68 -5.74 -14.37
N SER A 172 2.73 -5.66 -13.43
CA SER A 172 1.80 -4.54 -13.36
C SER A 172 2.47 -3.23 -12.94
N LEU A 173 3.39 -3.25 -11.97
CA LEU A 173 4.09 -2.04 -11.54
C LEU A 173 5.02 -1.48 -12.61
N THR A 174 5.71 -2.36 -13.35
CA THR A 174 6.52 -1.95 -14.51
C THR A 174 5.69 -1.16 -15.51
N SER A 175 4.47 -1.61 -15.79
CA SER A 175 3.57 -0.94 -16.74
C SER A 175 2.91 0.33 -16.20
N ALA A 176 2.71 0.44 -14.88
CA ALA A 176 1.84 1.46 -14.29
C ALA A 176 2.55 2.63 -13.60
N ILE A 177 3.68 2.40 -12.90
CA ILE A 177 4.36 3.43 -12.11
C ILE A 177 5.85 3.62 -12.47
N GLY A 178 6.36 2.82 -13.42
CA GLY A 178 7.71 2.95 -13.95
C GLY A 178 8.79 2.78 -12.87
N VAL A 179 9.73 3.72 -12.76
CA VAL A 179 10.93 3.59 -11.89
C VAL A 179 10.69 3.92 -10.41
N LYS A 180 9.46 4.27 -10.00
CA LYS A 180 9.16 4.73 -8.63
C LYS A 180 8.78 3.61 -7.66
N TYR A 181 9.27 2.40 -7.90
CA TYR A 181 9.05 1.29 -6.97
C TYR A 181 10.31 0.42 -6.81
N PHE A 182 10.38 -0.24 -5.66
CA PHE A 182 11.35 -1.30 -5.39
C PHE A 182 10.62 -2.50 -4.79
N ILE A 183 10.48 -3.61 -5.53
CA ILE A 183 9.88 -4.84 -5.01
C ILE A 183 10.92 -5.60 -4.20
N GLU A 184 10.68 -5.67 -2.90
CA GLU A 184 11.49 -6.42 -1.97
C GLU A 184 11.34 -7.93 -2.22
N LYS A 185 12.45 -8.68 -2.13
CA LYS A 185 12.48 -10.13 -2.35
C LYS A 185 12.13 -10.88 -1.07
N GLU A 186 11.31 -11.93 -1.18
CA GLU A 186 11.10 -12.92 -0.11
C GLU A 186 11.41 -14.35 -0.62
N PRO A 187 11.99 -15.23 0.22
CA PRO A 187 12.64 -14.90 1.48
C PRO A 187 13.87 -14.03 1.23
N VAL A 188 14.17 -13.12 2.17
CA VAL A 188 15.47 -12.44 2.19
C VAL A 188 16.53 -13.47 2.53
N TRP A 189 17.39 -13.76 1.56
CA TRP A 189 18.57 -14.61 1.75
C TRP A 189 19.73 -13.82 2.37
N ASP A 190 19.64 -12.47 2.38
CA ASP A 190 20.69 -11.54 2.78
C ASP A 190 20.16 -10.52 3.80
N SER A 191 20.57 -10.65 5.06
CA SER A 191 20.02 -9.90 6.21
C SER A 191 20.30 -8.39 6.19
N ASP A 192 21.00 -7.90 5.18
CA ASP A 192 21.58 -6.56 5.13
C ASP A 192 20.66 -5.50 4.49
N PHE A 193 19.52 -5.87 3.91
CA PHE A 193 18.51 -4.93 3.34
C PHE A 193 19.09 -3.87 2.39
N TYR A 194 20.30 -4.11 1.87
CA TYR A 194 21.11 -3.10 1.18
C TYR A 194 20.38 -2.49 -0.01
N GLN A 195 19.66 -3.31 -0.78
CA GLN A 195 18.95 -2.82 -1.97
C GLN A 195 17.78 -1.89 -1.63
N VAL A 196 17.06 -2.17 -0.55
CA VAL A 196 15.99 -1.29 -0.05
C VAL A 196 16.58 0.03 0.42
N GLU A 197 17.69 -0.02 1.15
CA GLU A 197 18.40 1.17 1.60
C GLU A 197 18.84 2.06 0.43
N GLN A 198 19.44 1.46 -0.61
CA GLN A 198 19.87 2.19 -1.80
C GLN A 198 18.70 2.83 -2.55
N ALA A 199 17.53 2.18 -2.59
CA ALA A 199 16.33 2.77 -3.17
C ALA A 199 15.87 4.00 -2.36
N MET A 200 15.84 3.89 -1.04
CA MET A 200 15.44 4.99 -0.15
C MET A 200 16.40 6.18 -0.23
N ASN A 201 17.71 5.93 -0.20
CA ASN A 201 18.73 6.98 -0.33
C ASN A 201 18.58 7.72 -1.67
N ARG A 202 18.37 7.00 -2.78
CA ARG A 202 18.13 7.61 -4.09
C ARG A 202 16.91 8.53 -4.09
N TRP A 203 15.80 8.12 -3.48
CA TRP A 203 14.58 8.93 -3.42
C TRP A 203 14.73 10.16 -2.53
N ALA A 204 15.54 10.07 -1.47
CA ALA A 204 15.92 11.22 -0.67
C ALA A 204 16.77 12.21 -1.49
N ASP A 205 17.77 11.72 -2.21
CA ASP A 205 18.68 12.53 -3.02
C ASP A 205 17.99 13.23 -4.20
N GLU A 206 17.03 12.58 -4.85
CA GLU A 206 16.19 13.18 -5.91
C GLU A 206 15.51 14.48 -5.46
N ARG A 207 15.24 14.64 -4.16
CA ARG A 207 14.61 15.83 -3.58
C ARG A 207 15.60 16.86 -3.03
N CYS A 208 16.85 16.47 -2.82
CA CYS A 208 17.92 17.39 -2.40
C CYS A 208 18.49 18.18 -3.59
N MET A 209 18.39 17.65 -4.81
CA MET A 209 18.96 18.26 -6.02
C MET A 209 17.99 19.16 -6.83
N ALA A 210 16.75 19.37 -6.38
CA ALA A 210 15.68 20.09 -7.09
C ALA A 210 15.14 21.34 -6.36
#